data_AF-I4D748-F1
#
_entry.id   AF-I4D748-F1
#
_cell.length_a   1.000
_cell.length_b   1.000
_cell.length_c   1.000
_cell.angle_alpha   90.00
_cell.angle_beta   90.00
_cell.angle_gamma   90.00
#
_symmetry.space_group_name_H-M   'P 1'
#
loop_
_entity.id
_entity.type
_entity.pdbx_description
1 polymer ?
#
loop_
_entity_poly.entity_id
_entity_poly.type
_entity_poly.pdbx_seq_one_letter_code
_entity_poly.pdbx_strand_id
1 'polypeptide(L)'
;MHDISFGGSPMSFFPGIMGGIFSMLLLWIVLLFIVSGVLMWLWNITITRIFNIREISYWEALRLLIISAILFGKSGLNMQL
;
A
#
# COMPACT_ATOMS: atom_id res chain seq x y z
N MET A 1 -39.34 30.69 31.46
CA MET A 1 -37.94 30.31 31.21
C MET A 1 -37.94 28.79 31.14
N HIS A 2 -37.78 28.24 29.95
CA HIS A 2 -37.85 26.79 29.69
C HIS A 2 -36.65 26.46 28.81
N ASP A 3 -35.67 25.81 29.40
CA ASP A 3 -34.33 25.66 28.84
C ASP A 3 -34.36 24.46 27.89
N ILE A 4 -34.36 24.73 26.59
CA ILE A 4 -34.16 23.74 25.55
C ILE A 4 -32.72 23.22 25.64
N SER A 5 -32.53 22.18 26.45
CA SER A 5 -31.30 21.41 26.51
C SER A 5 -31.18 20.56 25.25
N PHE A 6 -30.51 21.12 24.23
CA PHE A 6 -30.03 20.35 23.09
C PHE A 6 -28.85 19.49 23.53
N GLY A 7 -29.16 18.35 24.15
CA GLY A 7 -28.21 17.28 24.42
C GLY A 7 -27.75 16.63 23.11
N GLY A 8 -27.00 17.37 22.29
CA GLY A 8 -26.21 16.80 21.21
C GLY A 8 -25.02 16.10 21.83
N SER A 9 -25.10 14.78 21.99
CA SER A 9 -23.92 13.98 22.31
C SER A 9 -22.81 14.37 21.33
N PRO A 10 -21.60 14.72 21.80
CA PRO A 10 -20.50 14.99 20.88
C PRO A 10 -20.30 13.73 20.06
N MET A 11 -20.44 13.87 18.74
CA MET A 11 -20.14 12.83 17.77
C MET A 11 -18.75 12.31 18.09
N SER A 12 -18.71 11.14 18.72
CA SER A 12 -17.48 10.58 19.25
C SER A 12 -16.69 10.06 18.05
N PHE A 13 -15.69 10.83 17.60
CA PHE A 13 -14.66 10.46 16.60
C PHE A 13 -13.76 9.31 17.11
N PHE A 14 -14.31 8.36 17.85
CA PHE A 14 -13.64 7.10 18.12
C PHE A 14 -13.71 6.29 16.83
N PRO A 15 -12.58 6.06 16.13
CA PRO A 15 -12.58 5.10 15.06
C PRO A 15 -12.85 3.74 15.70
N GLY A 16 -14.08 3.26 15.60
CA GLY A 16 -14.40 1.88 15.95
C GLY A 16 -13.46 0.96 15.17
N ILE A 17 -13.09 -0.18 15.76
CA ILE A 17 -12.10 -1.13 15.21
C ILE A 17 -12.37 -1.43 13.71
N MET A 18 -13.63 -1.44 13.28
CA MET A 18 -14.05 -1.62 11.88
C MET A 18 -13.62 -0.51 10.91
N GLY A 19 -13.54 0.75 11.35
CA GLY A 19 -13.04 1.86 10.53
C GLY A 19 -11.51 1.85 10.40
N GLY A 20 -10.81 1.37 11.42
CA GLY A 20 -9.35 1.33 11.46
C GLY A 20 -8.74 0.36 10.44
N ILE A 21 -9.27 -0.88 10.37
CA ILE A 21 -8.79 -1.88 9.40
C ILE A 21 -9.03 -1.45 7.95
N PHE A 22 -10.19 -0.85 7.65
CA PHE A 22 -10.48 -0.34 6.30
C PHE A 22 -9.50 0.78 5.92
N SER A 23 -9.23 1.71 6.84
CA SER A 23 -8.24 2.77 6.63
C SER A 23 -6.82 2.22 6.42
N MET A 24 -6.41 1.21 7.19
CA MET A 24 -5.09 0.58 7.03
C MET A 24 -4.94 -0.13 5.69
N LEU A 25 -5.97 -0.85 5.24
CA LEU A 25 -5.95 -1.58 3.97
C LEU A 25 -5.87 -0.62 2.78
N LEU A 26 -6.59 0.51 2.85
CA LEU A 26 -6.50 1.58 1.87
C LEU A 26 -5.10 2.23 1.87
N LEU A 27 -4.48 2.42 3.03
CA LEU A 27 -3.12 2.95 3.11
C LEU A 27 -2.11 2.00 2.44
N TRP A 28 -2.25 0.69 2.68
CA TRP A 28 -1.42 -0.33 2.04
C TRP A 28 -1.58 -0.38 0.52
N ILE A 29 -2.81 -0.26 -0.01
CA ILE A 29 -3.02 -0.28 -1.45
C ILE A 29 -2.38 0.95 -2.11
N VAL A 30 -2.51 2.13 -1.50
CA VAL A 30 -1.88 3.36 -1.99
C VAL A 30 -0.36 3.24 -1.97
N LEU A 31 0.21 2.69 -0.88
CA LEU A 31 1.64 2.47 -0.77
C LEU A 31 2.15 1.51 -1.86
N LEU A 32 1.43 0.42 -2.12
CA LEU A 32 1.78 -0.56 -3.17
C LEU A 32 1.80 0.11 -4.55
N PHE A 33 0.80 0.95 -4.85
CA PHE A 33 0.77 1.72 -6.11
C PHE A 33 1.95 2.68 -6.24
N ILE A 34 2.30 3.39 -5.16
CA ILE A 34 3.47 4.29 -5.15
C ILE A 34 4.76 3.50 -5.42
N VAL A 35 4.97 2.39 -4.70
CA VAL A 35 6.15 1.55 -4.86
C VAL A 35 6.23 0.96 -6.27
N SER A 36 5.09 0.50 -6.83
CA SER A 36 5.01 0.00 -8.21
C SER A 36 5.38 1.07 -9.24
N GLY A 37 4.90 2.31 -9.05
CA GLY A 37 5.23 3.43 -9.93
C GLY A 37 6.71 3.81 -9.87
N VAL A 38 7.29 3.85 -8.67
CA VAL A 38 8.73 4.10 -8.49
C VAL A 38 9.55 2.97 -9.11
N LEU A 39 9.15 1.71 -8.93
CA LEU A 39 9.82 0.56 -9.55
C LEU A 39 9.81 0.67 -11.08
N MET A 40 8.66 0.99 -11.68
CA MET A 40 8.55 1.22 -13.12
C MET A 40 9.51 2.33 -13.58
N TRP A 41 9.49 3.48 -12.91
CA TRP A 41 10.32 4.63 -13.27
C TRP A 41 11.82 4.32 -13.16
N LEU A 42 12.22 3.72 -12.04
CA LEU A 42 13.60 3.37 -11.77
C LEU A 42 14.09 2.28 -12.73
N TRP A 43 13.27 1.28 -13.01
CA TRP A 43 13.60 0.24 -13.99
C TRP A 43 13.74 0.83 -15.38
N ASN A 44 12.83 1.75 -15.77
CA ASN A 44 12.87 2.34 -17.09
C ASN A 44 14.15 3.18 -17.32
N ILE A 45 14.66 3.83 -16.27
CA ILE A 45 15.91 4.60 -16.38
C ILE A 45 17.14 3.69 -16.29
N THR A 46 17.13 2.71 -15.39
CA THR A 46 18.34 1.96 -15.06
C THR A 46 18.53 0.79 -16.02
N ILE A 47 17.53 -0.08 -16.15
CA ILE A 47 17.64 -1.31 -16.92
C ILE A 47 17.47 -1.04 -18.41
N THR A 48 16.47 -0.28 -18.82
CA THR A 48 16.24 0.05 -20.24
C THR A 48 17.47 0.74 -20.83
N ARG A 49 18.11 1.65 -20.07
CA ARG A 49 19.28 2.39 -20.55
C ARG A 49 20.56 1.56 -20.58
N ILE A 50 20.78 0.70 -19.59
CA ILE A 50 22.01 -0.12 -19.52
C ILE A 50 21.93 -1.31 -20.49
N PHE A 51 20.77 -1.94 -20.61
CA PHE A 51 20.59 -3.17 -21.39
C PHE A 51 19.92 -2.95 -22.75
N ASN A 52 19.47 -1.72 -23.07
CA ASN A 52 18.79 -1.35 -24.32
C ASN A 52 17.61 -2.28 -24.68
N ILE A 53 16.90 -2.76 -23.66
CA ILE A 53 15.71 -3.61 -23.80
C ILE A 53 14.44 -2.77 -23.76
N ARG A 54 13.28 -3.35 -24.13
CA ARG A 54 11.99 -2.65 -24.10
C ARG A 54 11.64 -2.14 -22.70
N GLU A 55 11.02 -0.95 -22.67
CA GLU A 55 10.43 -0.37 -21.47
C GLU A 55 9.32 -1.27 -20.93
N ILE A 56 9.25 -1.42 -19.61
CA ILE A 56 8.14 -2.11 -18.96
C ILE A 56 7.03 -1.13 -18.63
N SER A 57 5.79 -1.52 -18.94
CA SER A 57 4.58 -0.81 -18.58
C SER A 57 4.25 -0.94 -17.09
N TYR A 58 3.35 -0.08 -16.61
CA TYR A 58 2.89 -0.09 -15.21
C TYR A 58 2.39 -1.47 -14.76
N TRP A 59 1.67 -2.17 -15.64
CA TRP A 59 1.15 -3.51 -15.37
C TRP A 59 2.24 -4.58 -15.26
N GLU A 60 3.34 -4.44 -16.00
CA GLU A 60 4.48 -5.37 -15.92
C GLU A 60 5.31 -5.14 -14.66
N ALA A 61 5.56 -3.87 -14.31
CA ALA A 61 6.20 -3.50 -13.05
C ALA A 61 5.41 -4.01 -11.84
N LEU A 62 4.08 -3.90 -11.87
CA LEU A 62 3.21 -4.43 -10.81
C LEU A 62 3.30 -5.96 -10.69
N ARG A 63 3.31 -6.69 -11.81
CA ARG A 63 3.52 -8.16 -11.79
C ARG A 63 4.87 -8.54 -11.20
N LEU A 64 5.94 -7.82 -11.55
CA LEU A 64 7.28 -8.02 -10.97
C LEU A 64 7.31 -7.73 -9.46
N LEU A 65 6.63 -6.66 -9.03
CA LEU A 65 6.49 -6.33 -7.61
C LEU A 65 5.79 -7.45 -6.84
N ILE A 66 4.71 -8.04 -7.39
CA ILE A 66 4.01 -9.17 -6.77
C ILE A 66 4.93 -10.39 -6.67
N ILE A 67 5.68 -10.71 -7.73
CA ILE A 67 6.64 -11.82 -7.70
C ILE A 67 7.71 -11.59 -6.63
N SER A 68 8.25 -10.36 -6.53
CA SER A 68 9.18 -9.96 -5.48
C SER A 68 8.55 -10.11 -4.09
N ALA A 69 7.32 -9.63 -3.90
CA ALA A 69 6.61 -9.77 -2.64
C ALA A 69 6.36 -11.24 -2.25
N ILE A 70 6.13 -12.13 -3.22
CA ILE A 70 5.98 -13.56 -2.94
C ILE A 70 7.33 -14.20 -2.60
N LEU A 71 8.39 -13.87 -3.35
CA LEU A 71 9.73 -14.41 -3.14
C LEU A 71 10.36 -13.94 -1.84
N PHE A 72 10.26 -12.65 -1.53
CA PHE A 72 10.91 -12.01 -0.38
C PHE A 72 9.98 -11.81 0.82
N GLY A 73 8.66 -11.66 0.60
CA GLY A 73 7.69 -11.40 1.68
C GLY A 73 7.37 -12.62 2.53
N LYS A 74 7.80 -13.82 2.12
CA LYS A 74 7.63 -15.07 2.90
C LYS A 74 8.95 -15.85 3.05
N SER A 75 10.10 -15.18 3.00
CA SER A 75 11.35 -15.77 3.50
C SER A 75 11.45 -15.62 5.02
N GLY A 76 10.43 -16.11 5.73
CA GLY A 76 10.56 -16.49 7.13
C GLY A 76 11.39 -17.75 7.20
N LEU A 77 12.71 -17.61 7.22
CA LEU A 77 13.64 -18.64 7.68
C LEU A 77 13.34 -18.91 9.17
N ASN A 78 12.29 -19.67 9.44
CA ASN A 78 12.15 -20.40 10.69
C ASN A 78 12.94 -21.70 10.53
N MET A 79 14.26 -21.59 10.55
CA MET A 79 15.13 -22.74 10.84
C MET A 79 15.42 -22.65 12.33
N GLN A 80 14.45 -23.13 13.12
CA GLN A 80 14.72 -23.55 14.48
C GLN A 80 15.76 -24.67 14.42
N LEU A 81 17.01 -24.32 14.74
CA LEU A 81 18.04 -25.23 15.26
C LEU A 81 18.01 -25.15 16.78
#